data_AF-A0A9W6V5U3-F1
#
_entry.id   AF-A0A9W6V5U3-F1
#
_cell.length_a   1.000
_cell.length_b   1.000
_cell.length_c   1.000
_cell.angle_alpha   90.00
_cell.angle_beta   90.00
_cell.angle_gamma   90.00
#
_symmetry.space_group_name_H-M   'P 1'
#
loop_
_entity.id
_entity.type
_entity.pdbx_description
1 polymer ?
#
loop_
_entity_poly.entity_id
_entity_poly.type
_entity_poly.pdbx_seq_one_letter_code
_entity_poly.pdbx_strand_id
1 'polypeptide(L)'
;MLVDEEALPDHACVLKPCRVTEYPHSYDAKELGFEPGDDWPELADGSKIGGWLPWWRSGPTTFSCPDCGTDSVLVLSLHTQESSDGCSCEIDETVVGWQFGQDGALNILLCPHDVEHRPPPWID
;
A
#
# COMPACT_ATOMS: atom_id res chain seq x y z
N MET A 1 1.40 -28.19 5.94
CA MET A 1 1.33 -27.44 7.21
C MET A 1 -0.08 -26.90 7.25
N LEU A 2 -0.95 -27.57 8.01
CA LEU A 2 -2.34 -27.13 8.18
C LEU A 2 -2.27 -25.93 9.12
N VAL A 3 -2.73 -24.78 8.64
CA VAL A 3 -2.82 -23.58 9.47
C VAL A 3 -3.92 -23.87 10.49
N ASP A 4 -3.58 -23.76 11.76
CA ASP A 4 -4.50 -23.90 12.89
C ASP A 4 -5.60 -22.83 12.72
N GLU A 5 -6.87 -23.22 12.66
CA GLU A 5 -8.02 -22.32 12.48
C GLU A 5 -8.35 -21.51 13.76
N GLU A 6 -7.53 -21.59 14.80
CA GLU A 6 -7.67 -20.80 16.02
C GLU A 6 -6.79 -19.54 15.99
N ALA A 7 -7.48 -18.38 16.05
CA ALA A 7 -6.98 -16.99 16.09
C ALA A 7 -6.87 -16.25 14.75
N LEU A 8 -7.86 -16.40 13.86
CA LEU A 8 -8.20 -15.27 12.99
C LEU A 8 -8.91 -14.21 13.87
N PRO A 9 -8.54 -12.92 13.82
CA PRO A 9 -9.28 -11.87 14.49
C PRO A 9 -10.74 -11.89 14.03
N ASP A 10 -11.67 -11.55 14.92
CA ASP A 10 -13.10 -11.49 14.56
C ASP A 10 -13.36 -10.50 13.39
N HIS A 11 -12.50 -9.48 13.20
CA HIS A 11 -12.66 -8.48 12.13
C HIS A 11 -11.33 -7.92 11.62
N ALA A 12 -11.05 -8.07 10.32
CA ALA A 12 -10.10 -7.20 9.62
C ALA A 12 -10.60 -5.74 9.63
N CYS A 13 -9.71 -4.75 9.82
CA CYS A 13 -10.09 -3.31 9.78
C CYS A 13 -10.59 -2.83 8.40
N VAL A 14 -10.66 -3.70 7.39
CA VAL A 14 -11.28 -3.48 6.07
C VAL A 14 -12.69 -2.86 6.18
N LEU A 15 -13.45 -3.14 7.26
CA LEU A 15 -14.81 -2.63 7.45
C LEU A 15 -14.91 -1.30 8.23
N LYS A 16 -13.80 -0.72 8.70
CA LYS A 16 -13.75 0.61 9.33
C LYS A 16 -12.76 1.52 8.60
N PRO A 17 -13.05 1.88 7.33
CA PRO A 17 -12.14 2.71 6.55
C PRO A 17 -11.92 4.06 7.24
N CYS A 18 -10.66 4.42 7.34
CA CYS A 18 -10.17 5.72 7.81
C CYS A 18 -9.61 6.49 6.61
N ARG A 19 -9.55 7.82 6.73
CA ARG A 19 -8.88 8.65 5.74
C ARG A 19 -7.50 9.01 6.25
N VAL A 20 -6.49 8.63 5.51
CA VAL A 20 -5.11 9.08 5.73
C VAL A 20 -4.74 10.11 4.66
N THR A 21 -4.03 11.15 5.06
CA THR A 21 -3.39 12.08 4.12
C THR A 21 -1.99 11.55 3.87
N GLU A 22 -1.75 11.05 2.67
CA GLU A 22 -0.40 10.71 2.27
C GLU A 22 0.34 11.94 1.76
N TYR A 23 1.55 12.12 2.28
CA TYR A 23 2.44 13.19 1.86
C TYR A 23 3.29 12.71 0.68
N PRO A 24 3.87 13.63 -0.11
CA PRO A 24 4.83 13.27 -1.15
C PRO A 24 5.96 12.39 -0.62
N HIS A 25 6.64 11.68 -1.51
CA HIS A 25 7.70 10.76 -1.07
C HIS A 25 8.78 11.54 -0.32
N SER A 26 9.37 10.92 0.71
CA SER A 26 10.53 11.51 1.40
C SER A 26 11.71 11.83 0.46
N TYR A 27 11.81 11.19 -0.71
CA TYR A 27 12.79 11.53 -1.74
C TYR A 27 12.47 12.88 -2.43
N ASP A 28 11.19 13.24 -2.50
CA ASP A 28 10.72 14.51 -3.06
C ASP A 28 10.76 15.64 -2.03
N ALA A 29 10.96 15.31 -0.74
CA ALA A 29 10.95 16.27 0.37
C ALA A 29 11.84 17.49 0.07
N LYS A 30 13.05 17.24 -0.43
CA LYS A 30 14.01 18.29 -0.78
C LYS A 30 13.52 19.22 -1.90
N GLU A 31 12.88 18.68 -2.93
CA GLU A 31 12.33 19.46 -4.03
C GLU A 31 11.14 20.31 -3.58
N LEU A 32 10.43 19.85 -2.55
CA LEU A 32 9.32 20.54 -1.92
C LEU A 32 9.74 21.50 -0.81
N GLY A 33 11.04 21.68 -0.58
CA GLY A 33 11.59 22.61 0.41
C GLY A 33 11.55 22.09 1.85
N PHE A 34 11.48 20.78 2.04
CA PHE A 34 11.54 20.13 3.34
C PHE A 34 12.83 19.32 3.48
N GLU A 35 13.37 19.25 4.71
CA GLU A 35 14.45 18.34 5.07
C GLU A 35 13.81 17.07 5.64
N PRO A 36 13.98 15.88 5.00
CA PRO A 36 13.47 14.64 5.56
C PRO A 36 14.20 14.34 6.88
N GLY A 37 13.44 14.06 7.94
CA GLY A 37 13.94 13.73 9.27
C GLY A 37 12.92 12.88 10.02
N ASP A 38 13.14 12.66 11.33
CA ASP A 38 12.28 11.81 12.17
C ASP A 38 10.81 12.29 12.24
N ASP A 39 10.55 13.56 11.86
CA ASP A 39 9.21 14.15 11.81
C ASP A 39 8.53 14.03 10.42
N TRP A 40 9.18 13.40 9.42
CA TRP A 40 8.52 13.16 8.13
C TRP A 40 7.40 12.13 8.33
N PRO A 41 6.16 12.41 7.86
CA PRO A 41 5.05 11.49 8.06
C PRO A 41 5.37 10.12 7.47
N GLU A 42 5.13 9.08 8.26
CA GLU A 42 5.19 7.71 7.77
C GLU A 42 4.18 7.53 6.64
N LEU A 43 4.56 6.70 5.65
CA LEU A 43 3.64 6.33 4.60
C LEU A 43 2.60 5.37 5.17
N ALA A 44 1.35 5.57 4.77
CA ALA A 44 0.28 4.66 5.16
C ALA A 44 0.60 3.25 4.66
N ASP A 45 0.73 2.32 5.59
CA ASP A 45 0.83 0.89 5.35
C ASP A 45 -0.55 0.23 5.53
N GLY A 46 -0.69 -1.01 5.08
CA GLY A 46 -1.96 -1.75 5.11
C GLY A 46 -2.82 -1.60 3.85
N SER A 47 -3.99 -2.23 3.86
CA SER A 47 -4.86 -2.24 2.69
C SER A 47 -5.51 -0.88 2.47
N LYS A 48 -5.38 -0.36 1.24
CA LYS A 48 -5.79 1.02 0.91
C LYS A 48 -6.30 1.18 -0.52
N ILE A 49 -7.09 2.22 -0.73
CA ILE A 49 -7.54 2.66 -2.06
C ILE A 49 -6.77 3.93 -2.42
N GLY A 50 -6.03 3.89 -3.52
CA GLY A 50 -5.18 5.00 -3.94
C GLY A 50 -3.91 5.15 -3.11
N GLY A 51 -3.32 6.35 -3.17
CA GLY A 51 -2.08 6.67 -2.49
C GLY A 51 -0.84 6.21 -3.25
N TRP A 52 0.27 6.11 -2.52
CA TRP A 52 1.57 5.66 -2.96
C TRP A 52 1.70 4.16 -2.82
N LEU A 53 2.41 3.55 -3.75
CA LEU A 53 2.86 2.18 -3.60
C LEU A 53 3.69 2.05 -2.30
N PRO A 54 3.40 1.04 -1.46
CA PRO A 54 4.27 0.72 -0.33
C PRO A 54 5.63 0.29 -0.86
N TRP A 55 6.70 0.88 -0.31
CA TRP A 55 8.08 0.74 -0.80
C TRP A 55 8.94 0.04 0.27
N TRP A 56 8.40 -0.99 0.88
CA TRP A 56 9.14 -1.76 1.86
C TRP A 56 10.13 -2.67 1.09
N ARG A 57 11.44 -2.39 1.23
CA ARG A 57 12.60 -3.26 0.90
C ARG A 57 13.40 -3.08 -0.39
N SER A 58 12.94 -2.41 -1.47
CA SER A 58 13.75 -2.04 -2.68
C SER A 58 12.96 -2.06 -4.01
N GLY A 59 11.63 -2.24 -3.95
CA GLY A 59 10.78 -2.22 -5.14
C GLY A 59 10.83 -0.87 -5.89
N PRO A 60 10.53 -0.86 -7.20
CA PRO A 60 10.49 0.38 -7.97
C PRO A 60 9.41 1.33 -7.41
N THR A 61 9.74 2.62 -7.31
CA THR A 61 8.82 3.66 -6.80
C THR A 61 7.72 4.02 -7.80
N THR A 62 7.91 3.71 -9.08
CA THR A 62 6.94 3.93 -10.15
C THR A 62 6.91 2.76 -11.13
N PHE A 63 5.76 2.59 -11.79
CA PHE A 63 5.58 1.59 -12.85
C PHE A 63 5.04 2.27 -14.10
N SER A 64 5.77 2.25 -15.19
CA SER A 64 5.29 2.86 -16.44
C SER A 64 4.28 1.97 -17.15
N CYS A 65 3.21 2.58 -17.66
CA CYS A 65 2.23 1.93 -18.53
C CYS A 65 2.93 1.37 -19.78
N PRO A 66 2.75 0.08 -20.11
CA PRO A 66 3.39 -0.53 -21.27
C PRO A 66 2.92 0.05 -22.61
N ASP A 67 1.73 0.66 -22.66
CA ASP A 67 1.13 1.15 -23.90
C ASP A 67 1.53 2.60 -24.21
N CYS A 68 1.56 3.49 -23.20
CA CYS A 68 1.84 4.92 -23.40
C CYS A 68 3.03 5.47 -22.61
N GLY A 69 3.68 4.66 -21.77
CA GLY A 69 4.85 5.05 -20.99
C GLY A 69 4.59 6.00 -19.81
N THR A 70 3.34 6.39 -19.57
CA THR A 70 2.96 7.22 -18.42
C THR A 70 3.04 6.42 -17.13
N ASP A 71 3.49 7.04 -16.05
CA ASP A 71 3.52 6.38 -14.73
C ASP A 71 2.12 5.98 -14.29
N SER A 72 2.01 4.73 -13.86
CA SER A 72 0.77 4.14 -13.36
C SER A 72 0.48 4.66 -11.96
N VAL A 73 -0.80 4.70 -11.61
CA VAL A 73 -1.27 5.08 -10.28
C VAL A 73 -1.76 3.85 -9.53
N LEU A 74 -1.51 3.81 -8.22
CA LEU A 74 -2.09 2.80 -7.34
C LEU A 74 -3.59 3.05 -7.23
N VAL A 75 -4.38 2.01 -7.42
CA VAL A 75 -5.84 2.06 -7.25
C VAL A 75 -6.26 1.30 -6.00
N LEU A 76 -5.64 0.15 -5.75
CA LEU A 76 -5.91 -0.69 -4.58
C LEU A 76 -4.63 -1.39 -4.17
N SER A 77 -4.36 -1.42 -2.88
CA SER A 77 -3.38 -2.32 -2.28
C SER A 77 -4.05 -3.18 -1.22
N LEU A 78 -3.72 -4.47 -1.20
CA LEU A 78 -4.19 -5.45 -0.22
C LEU A 78 -2.98 -6.07 0.46
N HIS A 79 -2.79 -5.78 1.74
CA HIS A 79 -1.63 -6.24 2.50
C HIS A 79 -1.94 -7.54 3.24
N THR A 80 -0.93 -8.39 3.44
CA THR A 80 -1.06 -9.60 4.26
C THR A 80 -1.43 -9.29 5.70
N GLN A 81 -0.95 -8.15 6.22
CA GLN A 81 -1.15 -7.67 7.57
C GLN A 81 -1.68 -6.24 7.52
N GLU A 82 -2.44 -5.83 8.53
CA GLU A 82 -2.79 -4.41 8.75
C GLU A 82 -2.03 -3.91 9.96
N SER A 83 -1.51 -2.69 9.88
CA SER A 83 -0.98 -1.97 11.04
C SER A 83 -1.93 -0.85 11.45
N SER A 84 -1.86 -0.44 12.72
CA SER A 84 -2.67 0.67 13.24
C SER A 84 -2.19 2.06 12.79
N ASP A 85 -1.17 2.13 11.94
CA ASP A 85 -0.46 3.37 11.68
C ASP A 85 -1.35 4.36 10.92
N GLY A 86 -1.63 5.50 11.55
CA GLY A 86 -2.50 6.55 11.01
C GLY A 86 -4.00 6.33 11.17
N CYS A 87 -4.46 5.19 11.73
CA CYS A 87 -5.87 4.89 11.91
C CYS A 87 -6.20 4.44 13.34
N SER A 88 -7.20 5.07 13.94
CA SER A 88 -7.56 4.87 15.36
C SER A 88 -8.28 3.54 15.65
N CYS A 89 -8.21 2.54 14.76
CA CYS A 89 -8.75 1.23 15.08
C CYS A 89 -7.71 0.47 15.91
N GLU A 90 -8.14 -0.12 17.03
CA GLU A 90 -7.31 -1.08 17.76
C GLU A 90 -7.16 -2.31 16.86
N ILE A 91 -6.00 -2.44 16.23
CA ILE A 91 -5.62 -3.63 15.46
C ILE A 91 -4.66 -4.42 16.34
N ASP A 92 -5.05 -5.62 16.75
CA ASP A 92 -4.05 -6.66 17.04
C ASP A 92 -3.45 -6.99 15.66
N GLU A 93 -2.15 -6.80 15.44
CA GLU A 93 -1.48 -7.08 14.15
C GLU A 93 -1.93 -8.44 13.59
N THR A 94 -2.87 -8.43 12.65
CA THR A 94 -3.57 -9.66 12.27
C THR A 94 -3.73 -9.81 10.78
N VAL A 95 -3.66 -11.07 10.36
CA VAL A 95 -3.80 -11.48 8.97
C VAL A 95 -5.25 -11.28 8.54
N VAL A 96 -5.46 -10.49 7.49
CA VAL A 96 -6.80 -10.02 7.05
C VAL A 96 -7.59 -11.01 6.19
N GLY A 97 -7.23 -12.29 6.24
CA GLY A 97 -7.89 -13.36 5.49
C GLY A 97 -7.31 -13.65 4.10
N TRP A 98 -6.24 -12.96 3.71
CA TRP A 98 -5.39 -13.31 2.57
C TRP A 98 -3.91 -13.23 2.94
N GLN A 99 -3.06 -13.96 2.22
CA GLN A 99 -1.62 -14.02 2.47
C GLN A 99 -0.82 -13.89 1.17
N PHE A 100 0.02 -12.87 1.11
CA PHE A 100 1.00 -12.59 0.06
C PHE A 100 2.39 -12.63 0.70
N GLY A 101 3.01 -13.81 0.78
CA GLY A 101 4.30 -13.95 1.47
C GLY A 101 4.20 -13.70 2.98
N GLN A 102 5.30 -13.25 3.60
CA GLN A 102 5.34 -12.97 5.04
C GLN A 102 4.68 -11.63 5.36
N ASP A 103 5.00 -10.61 4.57
CA ASP A 103 4.63 -9.19 4.79
C ASP A 103 4.22 -8.53 3.45
N GLY A 104 3.92 -9.31 2.40
CA GLY A 104 3.71 -8.79 1.05
C GLY A 104 2.30 -8.24 0.80
N ALA A 105 2.16 -7.66 -0.38
CA ALA A 105 0.96 -6.94 -0.80
C ALA A 105 0.62 -7.18 -2.27
N LEU A 106 -0.69 -7.30 -2.56
CA LEU A 106 -1.21 -7.27 -3.91
C LEU A 106 -1.57 -5.83 -4.28
N ASN A 107 -0.86 -5.27 -5.25
CA ASN A 107 -1.06 -3.91 -5.73
C ASN A 107 -1.71 -3.90 -7.11
N ILE A 108 -2.83 -3.18 -7.25
CA ILE A 108 -3.53 -2.96 -8.50
C ILE A 108 -3.19 -1.57 -9.01
N LEU A 109 -2.53 -1.52 -10.16
CA LEU A 109 -2.05 -0.31 -10.81
C LEU A 109 -2.81 -0.08 -12.11
N LEU A 110 -3.15 1.17 -12.42
CA LEU A 110 -3.77 1.56 -13.69
C LEU A 110 -3.03 2.71 -14.36
N CYS A 111 -3.11 2.75 -15.68
CA CYS A 111 -2.70 3.91 -16.46
C CYS A 111 -3.67 5.07 -16.20
N PRO A 112 -3.19 6.26 -15.81
CA PRO A 112 -4.08 7.40 -15.56
C PRO A 112 -4.63 8.05 -16.84
N HIS A 113 -4.02 7.79 -18.01
CA HIS A 113 -4.49 8.34 -19.29
C HIS A 113 -5.62 7.51 -19.92
N ASP A 114 -5.60 6.19 -19.73
CA ASP A 114 -6.60 5.29 -20.31
C ASP A 114 -6.68 4.02 -19.46
N VAL A 115 -7.87 3.73 -18.94
CA VAL A 115 -8.12 2.54 -18.09
C VAL A 115 -8.18 1.24 -18.88
N GLU A 116 -8.30 1.31 -20.21
CA GLU A 116 -8.23 0.13 -21.08
C GLU A 116 -6.79 -0.31 -21.38
N HIS A 117 -5.79 0.55 -21.10
CA HIS A 117 -4.39 0.17 -21.21
C HIS A 117 -4.04 -0.95 -20.23
N ARG A 118 -3.13 -1.82 -20.66
CA ARG A 118 -2.76 -3.00 -19.88
C ARG A 118 -2.07 -2.55 -18.59
N PRO A 119 -2.51 -3.05 -17.41
CA PRO A 119 -1.81 -2.78 -16.17
C PRO A 119 -0.43 -3.46 -16.19
N PRO A 120 0.59 -2.87 -15.55
CA PRO A 120 1.87 -3.53 -15.38
C PRO A 120 1.67 -4.78 -14.49
N PRO A 121 2.29 -5.93 -14.82
CA PRO A 121 2.25 -7.10 -13.95
C PRO A 121 3.12 -6.86 -12.71
N TRP A 122 2.54 -6.79 -11.51
CA TRP A 122 3.33 -6.73 -10.28
C TRP A 122 2.61 -7.39 -9.09
N ILE A 123 3.36 -8.25 -8.40
CA ILE A 123 3.03 -8.85 -7.10
C ILE A 123 4.31 -8.71 -6.30
N ASP A 124 4.21 -8.17 -5.09
CA ASP A 124 5.33 -8.03 -4.14
C ASP A 124 5.47 -9.27 -3.25
#